data_AF-A0AA38MFJ9-F1
#
_entry.id   AF-A0AA38MFJ9-F1
#
_cell.length_a   1.000
_cell.length_b   1.000
_cell.length_c   1.000
_cell.angle_alpha   90.00
_cell.angle_beta   90.00
_cell.angle_gamma   90.00
#
_symmetry.space_group_name_H-M   'P 1'
#
loop_
_entity.id
_entity.type
_entity.pdbx_description
1 polymer ?
#
loop_
_entity_poly.entity_id
_entity_poly.type
_entity_poly.pdbx_seq_one_letter_code
_entity_poly.pdbx_strand_id
1 'polypeptide(L)'
;MESRLQNLTTENSLLRGEIEKLNKLCQSRPTSECNLTPTDVSTKTSYADAIAKNSQQTVIVKPKDKEQPINKTKSDILSKINPVESSLNIGKVKNLKEGSVLLGCDDVSKFKQLSETNKLYNDYDIKVVKTLRPRIRIAGISDSVDENNILKYLVKQNEIIFDKDSEYKLIKFSKIKNNEDRFQVLVEVDVSTYKRALSLGHCLS
;
A
#
# COMPACT_ATOMS: atom_id res chain seq x y z
N MET A 1 -33.01 -46.26 20.37
CA MET A 1 -32.55 -44.91 20.78
C MET A 1 -31.09 -44.95 21.24
N GLU A 2 -30.71 -45.96 22.02
CA GLU A 2 -29.34 -46.13 22.57
C GLU A 2 -28.23 -46.29 21.53
N SER A 3 -28.47 -47.03 20.43
CA SER A 3 -27.49 -47.18 19.34
C SER A 3 -27.13 -45.85 18.65
N ARG A 4 -28.08 -44.91 18.54
CA ARG A 4 -27.82 -43.56 18.02
C ARG A 4 -26.97 -42.74 18.99
N LEU A 5 -27.22 -42.89 20.29
CA LEU A 5 -26.47 -42.22 21.34
C LEU A 5 -25.02 -42.73 21.40
N GLN A 6 -24.82 -44.04 21.26
CA GLN A 6 -23.48 -44.65 21.18
C GLN A 6 -22.71 -44.16 19.95
N ASN A 7 -23.34 -44.11 18.77
CA ASN A 7 -22.69 -43.60 17.56
C ASN A 7 -22.27 -42.12 17.69
N LEU A 8 -23.15 -41.27 18.23
CA LEU A 8 -22.79 -39.87 18.49
C LEU A 8 -21.63 -39.76 19.50
N THR A 9 -21.59 -40.61 20.51
CA THR A 9 -20.53 -40.57 21.53
C THR A 9 -19.18 -40.96 20.91
N THR A 10 -19.16 -41.98 20.06
CA THR A 10 -17.97 -42.40 19.31
C THR A 10 -17.49 -41.31 18.36
N GLU A 11 -18.39 -40.69 17.60
CA GLU A 11 -18.05 -39.60 16.66
C GLU A 11 -17.48 -38.37 17.38
N ASN A 12 -18.07 -37.99 18.52
CA ASN A 12 -17.55 -36.89 19.34
C ASN A 12 -16.16 -37.22 19.94
N SER A 13 -15.90 -38.48 20.28
CA SER A 13 -14.57 -38.89 20.75
C SER A 13 -13.51 -38.82 19.64
N LEU A 14 -13.89 -39.16 18.41
CA LEU A 14 -13.02 -39.11 17.24
C LEU A 14 -12.66 -37.67 16.87
N LEU A 15 -13.66 -36.79 16.83
CA LEU A 15 -13.47 -35.35 16.55
C LEU A 15 -12.57 -34.68 17.58
N ARG A 16 -12.71 -35.02 18.87
CA ARG A 16 -11.82 -34.52 19.93
C ARG A 16 -10.37 -34.94 19.73
N GLY A 17 -10.15 -36.19 19.32
CA GLY A 17 -8.80 -36.70 19.01
C GLY A 17 -8.16 -35.99 17.81
N GLU A 18 -8.95 -35.63 16.80
CA GLU A 18 -8.46 -34.92 15.61
C GLU A 18 -8.14 -33.44 15.91
N ILE A 19 -8.94 -32.78 16.74
CA ILE A 19 -8.65 -31.44 17.27
C ILE A 19 -7.34 -31.45 18.06
N GLU A 20 -7.11 -32.47 18.89
CA GLU A 20 -5.88 -32.56 19.69
C GLU A 20 -4.63 -32.77 18.80
N LYS A 21 -4.74 -33.55 17.73
CA LYS A 21 -3.67 -33.72 16.74
C LYS A 21 -3.36 -32.41 16.01
N LEU A 22 -4.39 -31.67 15.58
CA LEU A 22 -4.22 -30.36 14.93
C LEU A 22 -3.58 -29.34 15.88
N ASN A 23 -3.97 -29.33 17.15
CA ASN A 23 -3.43 -28.41 18.13
C ASN A 23 -1.94 -28.69 18.41
N LYS A 24 -1.55 -29.97 18.51
CA LYS A 24 -0.13 -30.37 18.61
C LYS A 24 0.68 -29.97 17.37
N LEU A 25 0.11 -30.08 16.17
CA LEU A 25 0.75 -29.66 14.93
C LEU A 25 0.96 -28.14 14.85
N CYS A 26 0.04 -27.35 15.40
CA CYS A 26 0.17 -25.89 15.50
C CYS A 26 1.20 -25.46 16.54
N GLN A 27 1.32 -26.18 17.66
CA GLN A 27 2.27 -25.88 18.75
C GLN A 27 3.71 -26.33 18.45
N SER A 28 3.90 -27.31 17.57
CA SER A 28 5.23 -27.75 17.13
C SER A 28 5.84 -26.88 16.01
N ARG A 29 5.11 -25.88 15.51
CA ARG A 29 5.71 -24.84 14.66
C ARG A 29 6.51 -23.91 15.56
N PRO A 30 7.83 -23.78 15.40
CA PRO A 30 8.60 -22.85 16.21
C PRO A 30 8.02 -21.45 15.99
N THR A 31 7.49 -20.86 17.05
CA THR A 31 7.32 -19.42 17.15
C THR A 31 8.74 -18.87 17.23
N SER A 32 9.35 -18.62 16.08
CA SER A 32 10.62 -17.91 16.03
C SER A 32 10.33 -16.48 16.50
N GLU A 33 10.53 -16.24 17.79
CA GLU A 33 10.71 -14.89 18.31
C GLU A 33 11.94 -14.31 17.61
N CYS A 34 11.71 -13.44 16.62
CA CYS A 34 12.77 -12.73 15.91
C CYS A 34 13.42 -11.71 16.85
N ASN A 35 14.35 -12.18 17.69
CA ASN A 35 15.27 -11.32 18.42
C ASN A 35 16.26 -10.71 17.41
N LEU A 36 15.95 -9.51 16.95
CA LEU A 36 16.80 -8.71 16.07
C LEU A 36 18.01 -8.20 16.87
N THR A 37 19.19 -8.80 16.69
CA THR A 37 20.46 -8.13 17.00
C THR A 37 20.91 -7.29 15.79
N PRO A 38 21.34 -6.03 15.99
CA PRO A 38 21.75 -5.17 14.89
C PRO A 38 23.18 -5.53 14.46
N THR A 39 23.31 -6.23 13.33
CA THR A 39 24.62 -6.41 12.69
C THR A 39 24.56 -5.93 11.24
N ASP A 40 25.37 -4.90 10.97
CA ASP A 40 25.79 -4.30 9.71
C ASP A 40 25.14 -4.83 8.42
N VAL A 41 24.00 -4.23 8.04
CA VAL A 41 23.39 -4.43 6.73
C VAL A 41 23.78 -3.28 5.82
N SER A 42 24.66 -3.56 4.85
CA SER A 42 24.88 -2.75 3.65
C SER A 42 23.52 -2.29 3.10
N THR A 43 23.25 -0.99 3.16
CA THR A 43 21.96 -0.34 2.89
C THR A 43 21.54 -0.45 1.41
N LYS A 44 21.09 -1.62 0.97
CA LYS A 44 20.29 -1.74 -0.25
C LYS A 44 18.90 -1.21 0.08
N THR A 45 18.57 -0.04 -0.45
CA THR A 45 17.25 0.59 -0.25
C THR A 45 16.19 -0.36 -0.82
N SER A 46 15.27 -0.85 0.03
CA SER A 46 14.16 -1.69 -0.43
C SER A 46 13.27 -0.90 -1.40
N TYR A 47 12.61 -1.59 -2.33
CA TYR A 47 11.64 -0.94 -3.24
C TYR A 47 10.57 -0.17 -2.46
N ALA A 48 10.13 -0.71 -1.32
CA ALA A 48 9.20 -0.02 -0.45
C ALA A 48 9.79 1.25 0.20
N ASP A 49 11.10 1.25 0.49
CA ASP A 49 11.80 2.44 0.97
C ASP A 49 12.03 3.45 -0.15
N ALA A 50 12.24 3.01 -1.38
CA ALA A 50 12.29 3.88 -2.54
C ALA A 50 10.92 4.53 -2.81
N ILE A 51 9.81 3.78 -2.65
CA ILE A 51 8.47 4.36 -2.74
C ILE A 51 8.23 5.33 -1.58
N ALA A 52 8.52 4.94 -0.33
CA ALA A 52 8.33 5.81 0.84
C ALA A 52 9.19 7.09 0.78
N LYS A 53 10.46 6.99 0.37
CA LYS A 53 11.32 8.17 0.20
C LYS A 53 10.83 9.06 -0.94
N ASN A 54 10.17 8.50 -1.95
CA ASN A 54 9.54 9.23 -3.05
C ASN A 54 8.06 9.56 -2.80
N SER A 55 7.49 9.24 -1.64
CA SER A 55 6.05 9.37 -1.39
C SER A 55 5.62 10.75 -0.90
N GLN A 56 6.54 11.73 -0.83
CA GLN A 56 6.14 13.12 -0.67
C GLN A 56 5.15 13.45 -1.78
N GLN A 57 3.93 13.78 -1.38
CA GLN A 57 2.85 14.05 -2.32
C GLN A 57 3.32 15.17 -3.24
N THR A 58 3.21 14.92 -4.53
CA THR A 58 3.86 15.76 -5.53
C THR A 58 2.79 16.52 -6.30
N VAL A 59 3.04 17.80 -6.58
CA VAL A 59 2.16 18.67 -7.36
C VAL A 59 2.91 19.16 -8.58
N ILE A 60 2.26 19.08 -9.74
CA ILE A 60 2.72 19.71 -10.97
C ILE A 60 1.99 21.04 -11.09
N VAL A 61 2.76 22.11 -11.19
CA VAL A 61 2.27 23.46 -11.49
C VAL A 61 2.67 23.76 -12.93
N LYS A 62 1.68 23.81 -13.81
CA LYS A 62 1.86 24.07 -15.23
C LYS A 62 1.32 25.46 -15.59
N PRO A 63 2.13 26.38 -16.13
CA PRO A 63 1.60 27.65 -16.62
C PRO A 63 0.62 27.40 -17.77
N LYS A 64 -0.46 28.19 -17.82
CA LYS A 64 -1.39 28.18 -18.96
C LYS A 64 -0.73 28.76 -20.22
N ASP A 65 0.17 29.71 -20.03
CA ASP A 65 1.09 30.19 -21.05
C ASP A 65 2.29 29.23 -21.21
N LYS A 66 2.41 28.61 -22.38
CA LYS A 66 3.45 27.60 -22.67
C LYS A 66 4.82 28.20 -22.95
N GLU A 67 4.88 29.49 -23.28
CA GLU A 67 6.14 30.20 -23.56
C GLU A 67 6.77 30.76 -22.30
N GLN A 68 6.06 30.68 -21.17
CA GLN A 68 6.53 31.22 -19.91
C GLN A 68 7.85 30.56 -19.46
N PRO A 69 8.89 31.35 -19.10
CA PRO A 69 10.12 30.80 -18.57
C PRO A 69 9.93 30.22 -17.17
N ILE A 70 10.65 29.13 -16.88
CA ILE A 70 10.50 28.37 -15.64
C ILE A 70 10.81 29.18 -14.38
N ASN A 71 11.72 30.15 -14.48
CA ASN A 71 12.08 31.02 -13.36
C ASN A 71 10.89 31.88 -12.92
N LYS A 72 10.06 32.33 -13.87
CA LYS A 72 8.85 33.09 -13.55
C LYS A 72 7.84 32.23 -12.79
N THR A 73 7.63 31.00 -13.24
CA THR A 73 6.78 30.03 -12.52
C THR A 73 7.23 29.82 -11.08
N LYS A 74 8.55 29.65 -10.84
CA LYS A 74 9.10 29.50 -9.48
C LYS A 74 8.89 30.74 -8.63
N SER A 75 9.16 31.93 -9.16
CA SER A 75 8.95 33.19 -8.46
C SER A 75 7.48 33.43 -8.11
N ASP A 76 6.56 33.06 -9.01
CA ASP A 76 5.12 33.20 -8.77
C ASP A 76 4.63 32.23 -7.68
N ILE A 77 5.14 30.99 -7.67
CA ILE A 77 4.84 30.03 -6.60
C ILE A 77 5.34 30.55 -5.25
N LEU A 78 6.59 31.00 -5.17
CA LEU A 78 7.19 31.49 -3.92
C LEU A 78 6.49 32.76 -3.42
N SER A 79 6.15 33.69 -4.31
CA SER A 79 5.49 34.95 -3.94
C SER A 79 4.03 34.75 -3.53
N LYS A 80 3.28 33.87 -4.21
CA LYS A 80 1.85 33.66 -3.93
C LYS A 80 1.61 32.68 -2.79
N ILE A 81 2.45 31.66 -2.56
CA ILE A 81 2.21 30.66 -1.51
C ILE A 81 3.02 30.93 -0.24
N ASN A 82 4.20 31.57 -0.36
CA ASN A 82 5.15 31.82 0.73
C ASN A 82 5.29 30.63 1.72
N PRO A 83 6.20 29.69 1.47
CA PRO A 83 6.31 28.45 2.25
C PRO A 83 6.54 28.67 3.76
N VAL A 84 7.20 29.78 4.12
CA VAL A 84 7.56 30.10 5.51
C VAL A 84 6.33 30.58 6.28
N GLU A 85 5.60 31.55 5.74
CA GLU A 85 4.38 32.07 6.36
C GLU A 85 3.26 31.02 6.40
N SER A 86 3.15 30.23 5.33
CA SER A 86 2.13 29.21 5.22
C SER A 86 2.45 27.96 6.05
N SER A 87 3.62 27.84 6.69
CA SER A 87 4.04 26.62 7.39
C SER A 87 3.84 25.39 6.50
N LEU A 88 4.33 25.46 5.26
CA LEU A 88 4.19 24.42 4.24
C LEU A 88 5.58 24.04 3.74
N ASN A 89 5.98 22.77 3.90
CA ASN A 89 7.31 22.35 3.50
C ASN A 89 7.34 21.96 2.03
N ILE A 90 7.83 22.87 1.18
CA ILE A 90 8.02 22.64 -0.24
C ILE A 90 9.45 22.18 -0.50
N GLY A 91 9.60 20.98 -1.06
CA GLY A 91 10.88 20.38 -1.42
C GLY A 91 10.86 19.77 -2.82
N LYS A 92 11.96 19.11 -3.20
CA LYS A 92 12.08 18.31 -4.46
C LYS A 92 11.60 19.04 -5.71
N VAL A 93 11.96 20.32 -5.84
CA VAL A 93 11.58 21.16 -6.98
C VAL A 93 12.31 20.66 -8.23
N LYS A 94 11.55 20.17 -9.21
CA LYS A 94 12.09 19.68 -10.49
C LYS A 94 11.52 20.48 -11.66
N ASN A 95 12.42 20.83 -12.57
CA ASN A 95 12.07 21.55 -13.78
C ASN A 95 11.43 20.60 -14.81
N LEU A 96 10.32 21.01 -15.41
CA LEU A 96 9.64 20.31 -16.50
C LEU A 96 9.61 21.20 -17.76
N LYS A 97 9.12 20.64 -18.88
CA LYS A 97 8.95 21.36 -20.16
C LYS A 97 7.87 22.43 -20.05
N GLU A 98 7.86 23.39 -20.99
CA GLU A 98 6.82 24.44 -21.09
C GLU A 98 6.67 25.24 -19.78
N GLY A 99 7.78 25.66 -19.17
CA GLY A 99 7.77 26.45 -17.94
C GLY A 99 7.19 25.76 -16.70
N SER A 100 6.88 24.46 -16.79
CA SER A 100 6.21 23.71 -15.72
C SER A 100 7.18 23.32 -14.60
N VAL A 101 6.66 23.24 -13.38
CA VAL A 101 7.45 22.88 -12.19
C VAL A 101 6.77 21.77 -11.43
N LEU A 102 7.55 20.78 -11.02
CA LEU A 102 7.13 19.70 -10.13
C LEU A 102 7.64 20.01 -8.72
N LEU A 103 6.76 19.94 -7.74
CA LEU A 103 7.01 20.28 -6.34
C LEU A 103 6.64 19.11 -5.45
N GLY A 104 7.53 18.70 -4.54
CA GLY A 104 7.17 17.84 -3.42
C GLY A 104 6.63 18.70 -2.28
N CYS A 105 5.50 18.29 -1.70
CA CYS A 105 4.87 18.97 -0.58
C CYS A 105 4.53 17.94 0.51
N ASP A 106 4.62 18.36 1.77
CA ASP A 106 4.17 17.55 2.92
C ASP A 106 2.64 17.52 3.05
N ASP A 107 1.96 18.62 2.72
CA ASP A 107 0.50 18.72 2.68
C ASP A 107 -0.01 19.29 1.34
N VAL A 108 -0.42 18.40 0.43
CA VAL A 108 -0.93 18.83 -0.89
C VAL A 108 -2.33 19.43 -0.81
N SER A 109 -3.13 19.06 0.18
CA SER A 109 -4.46 19.64 0.37
C SER A 109 -4.33 21.12 0.71
N LYS A 110 -3.43 21.45 1.63
CA LYS A 110 -3.10 22.82 2.00
C LYS A 110 -2.48 23.60 0.86
N PHE A 111 -1.56 23.00 0.09
CA PHE A 111 -1.02 23.63 -1.13
C PHE A 111 -2.15 23.99 -2.10
N LYS A 112 -3.09 23.08 -2.35
CA LYS A 112 -4.21 23.30 -3.25
C LYS A 112 -5.11 24.43 -2.74
N GLN A 113 -5.45 24.42 -1.45
CA GLN A 113 -6.23 25.49 -0.84
C GLN A 113 -5.56 26.86 -0.99
N LEU A 114 -4.27 26.97 -0.67
CA LEU A 114 -3.51 28.21 -0.83
C LEU A 114 -3.46 28.65 -2.30
N SER A 115 -3.35 27.71 -3.23
CA SER A 115 -3.34 28.02 -4.66
C SER A 115 -4.67 28.59 -5.17
N GLU A 116 -5.78 28.20 -4.55
CA GLU A 116 -7.11 28.75 -4.82
C GLU A 116 -7.28 30.13 -4.16
N THR A 117 -6.94 30.25 -2.87
CA THR A 117 -7.04 31.52 -2.12
C THR A 117 -6.18 32.62 -2.73
N ASN A 118 -4.94 32.29 -3.12
CA ASN A 118 -3.99 33.25 -3.66
C ASN A 118 -4.08 33.39 -5.19
N LYS A 119 -5.15 32.84 -5.80
CA LYS A 119 -5.48 32.94 -7.23
C LYS A 119 -4.35 32.45 -8.14
N LEU A 120 -3.52 31.52 -7.67
CA LEU A 120 -2.49 30.87 -8.49
C LEU A 120 -3.14 30.02 -9.59
N TYR A 121 -4.29 29.39 -9.31
CA TYR A 121 -5.04 28.58 -10.28
C TYR A 121 -5.53 29.37 -11.52
N ASN A 122 -5.57 30.71 -11.45
CA ASN A 122 -5.96 31.54 -12.59
C ASN A 122 -4.93 31.49 -13.72
N ASP A 123 -3.64 31.49 -13.38
CA ASP A 123 -2.54 31.54 -14.34
C ASP A 123 -1.94 30.14 -14.58
N TYR A 124 -2.21 29.19 -13.68
CA TYR A 124 -1.59 27.87 -13.66
C TYR A 124 -2.62 26.74 -13.55
N ASP A 125 -2.38 25.64 -14.25
CA ASP A 125 -3.03 24.35 -14.05
C ASP A 125 -2.26 23.56 -13.00
N ILE A 126 -2.93 23.23 -11.89
CA ILE A 126 -2.32 22.59 -10.72
C ILE A 126 -2.82 21.17 -10.62
N LYS A 127 -1.91 20.21 -10.84
CA LYS A 127 -2.22 18.78 -10.87
C LYS A 127 -1.52 18.05 -9.74
N VAL A 128 -2.31 17.44 -8.86
CA VAL A 128 -1.79 16.53 -7.85
C VAL A 128 -1.39 15.22 -8.53
N VAL A 129 -0.12 14.87 -8.42
CA VAL A 129 0.40 13.58 -8.86
C VAL A 129 0.03 12.56 -7.80
N LYS A 130 -0.73 11.54 -8.21
CA LYS A 130 -1.04 10.42 -7.33
C LYS A 130 0.25 9.70 -6.98
N THR A 131 0.49 9.54 -5.69
CA THR A 131 1.61 8.75 -5.17
C THR A 131 1.54 7.33 -5.73
N LEU A 132 2.71 6.73 -6.03
CA LEU A 132 2.79 5.33 -6.45
C LEU A 132 2.19 4.44 -5.35
N ARG A 133 1.10 3.75 -5.70
CA ARG A 133 0.51 2.72 -4.85
C ARG A 133 1.08 1.34 -5.25
N PRO A 134 1.88 0.70 -4.39
CA PRO A 134 2.45 -0.60 -4.70
C PRO A 134 1.38 -1.66 -4.94
N ARG A 135 1.73 -2.68 -5.74
CA ARG A 135 0.84 -3.78 -6.08
C ARG A 135 1.41 -5.11 -5.60
N ILE A 136 0.55 -5.91 -4.99
CA ILE A 136 0.85 -7.27 -4.54
C ILE A 136 0.05 -8.24 -5.40
N ARG A 137 0.74 -9.21 -6.00
CA ARG A 137 0.11 -10.33 -6.69
C ARG A 137 0.07 -11.53 -5.75
N ILE A 138 -1.12 -12.03 -5.49
CA ILE A 138 -1.37 -13.21 -4.67
C ILE A 138 -1.89 -14.29 -5.61
N ALA A 139 -1.14 -15.38 -5.77
CA ALA A 139 -1.44 -16.44 -6.72
C ALA A 139 -1.64 -17.77 -6.00
N GLY A 140 -2.41 -18.68 -6.61
CA GLY A 140 -2.61 -20.04 -6.09
C GLY A 140 -3.85 -20.21 -5.23
N ILE A 141 -4.81 -19.29 -5.28
CA ILE A 141 -6.09 -19.41 -4.59
C ILE A 141 -6.87 -20.57 -5.22
N SER A 142 -7.18 -21.60 -4.44
CA SER A 142 -7.82 -22.84 -4.92
C SER A 142 -9.32 -22.72 -5.10
N ASP A 143 -9.94 -21.83 -4.33
CA ASP A 143 -11.40 -21.78 -4.24
C ASP A 143 -11.98 -20.78 -5.23
N SER A 144 -13.13 -21.13 -5.79
CA SER A 144 -13.97 -20.18 -6.53
C SER A 144 -14.60 -19.21 -5.53
N VAL A 145 -13.81 -18.22 -5.10
CA VAL A 145 -14.29 -17.16 -4.22
C VAL A 145 -14.93 -16.07 -5.08
N ASP A 146 -16.08 -15.59 -4.66
CA ASP A 146 -16.73 -14.43 -5.27
C ASP A 146 -15.80 -13.20 -5.21
N GLU A 147 -15.68 -12.51 -6.34
CA GLU A 147 -14.80 -11.34 -6.50
C GLU A 147 -15.12 -10.23 -5.48
N ASN A 148 -16.39 -10.11 -5.09
CA ASN A 148 -16.81 -9.11 -4.09
C ASN A 148 -16.33 -9.45 -2.67
N ASN A 149 -16.04 -10.72 -2.40
CA ASN A 149 -15.72 -11.22 -1.07
C ASN A 149 -14.24 -11.60 -0.89
N ILE A 150 -13.49 -11.83 -1.98
CA ILE A 150 -12.09 -12.27 -1.91
C ILE A 150 -11.22 -11.33 -1.08
N LEU A 151 -11.40 -10.02 -1.25
CA LEU A 151 -10.61 -9.01 -0.54
C LEU A 151 -10.86 -9.06 0.97
N LYS A 152 -12.11 -9.28 1.38
CA LYS A 152 -12.51 -9.41 2.78
C LYS A 152 -11.88 -10.64 3.43
N TYR A 153 -11.86 -11.78 2.73
CA TYR A 153 -11.21 -12.99 3.24
C TYR A 153 -9.70 -12.83 3.31
N LEU A 154 -9.10 -12.21 2.30
CA LEU A 154 -7.66 -11.99 2.23
C LEU A 154 -7.18 -11.13 3.39
N VAL A 155 -7.88 -10.05 3.69
CA VAL A 155 -7.58 -9.17 4.83
C VAL A 155 -7.73 -9.93 6.16
N LYS A 156 -8.84 -10.64 6.37
CA LYS A 156 -9.09 -11.43 7.58
C LYS A 156 -8.06 -12.54 7.82
N GLN A 157 -7.55 -13.17 6.76
CA GLN A 157 -6.55 -14.22 6.88
C GLN A 157 -5.14 -13.66 7.16
N ASN A 158 -4.90 -12.39 6.85
CA ASN A 158 -3.59 -11.78 6.86
C ASN A 158 -3.59 -10.48 7.70
N GLU A 159 -4.18 -10.51 8.90
CA GLU A 159 -4.29 -9.34 9.79
C GLU A 159 -2.92 -8.76 10.22
N ILE A 160 -1.85 -9.55 10.12
CA ILE A 160 -0.47 -9.10 10.37
C ILE A 160 0.01 -8.15 9.25
N ILE A 161 -0.51 -8.33 8.02
CA ILE A 161 -0.19 -7.50 6.86
C ILE A 161 -1.17 -6.34 6.75
N PHE A 162 -2.46 -6.62 6.89
CA PHE A 162 -3.54 -5.64 6.72
C PHE A 162 -4.06 -5.22 8.10
N ASP A 163 -3.73 -4.00 8.51
CA ASP A 163 -4.24 -3.41 9.76
C ASP A 163 -5.55 -2.64 9.51
N LYS A 164 -6.06 -1.96 10.54
CA LYS A 164 -7.31 -1.20 10.45
C LYS A 164 -7.18 0.06 9.58
N ASP A 165 -5.97 0.57 9.42
CA ASP A 165 -5.67 1.80 8.69
C ASP A 165 -5.19 1.51 7.25
N SER A 166 -5.00 0.22 6.91
CA SER A 166 -4.57 -0.25 5.60
C SER A 166 -5.52 0.21 4.50
N GLU A 167 -5.01 0.99 3.56
CA GLU A 167 -5.73 1.26 2.31
C GLU A 167 -5.39 0.19 1.26
N TYR A 168 -6.42 -0.43 0.69
CA TYR A 168 -6.26 -1.43 -0.35
C TYR A 168 -7.40 -1.42 -1.37
N LYS A 169 -7.08 -1.84 -2.59
CA LYS A 169 -8.02 -1.90 -3.72
C LYS A 169 -7.76 -3.13 -4.57
N LEU A 170 -8.84 -3.88 -4.88
CA LEU A 170 -8.78 -4.95 -5.86
C LEU A 170 -8.59 -4.35 -7.27
N ILE A 171 -7.52 -4.76 -7.96
CA ILE A 171 -7.24 -4.34 -9.34
C ILE A 171 -7.70 -5.42 -10.32
N LYS A 172 -7.48 -6.69 -9.99
CA LYS A 172 -7.83 -7.80 -10.86
C LYS A 172 -8.00 -9.09 -10.07
N PHE A 173 -9.07 -9.82 -10.39
CA PHE A 173 -9.23 -11.22 -10.06
C PHE A 173 -9.29 -12.03 -11.35
N SER A 174 -8.48 -13.07 -11.49
CA SER A 174 -8.51 -13.91 -12.69
C SER A 174 -7.98 -15.31 -12.43
N LYS A 175 -8.35 -16.25 -13.29
CA LYS A 175 -7.66 -17.55 -13.37
C LYS A 175 -6.19 -17.36 -13.76
N ILE A 176 -5.35 -18.31 -13.38
CA ILE A 176 -3.95 -18.38 -13.80
C ILE A 176 -3.91 -19.03 -15.19
N LYS A 177 -3.19 -18.42 -16.15
CA LYS A 177 -3.15 -18.89 -17.55
C LYS A 177 -2.71 -20.35 -17.71
N ASN A 178 -1.88 -20.86 -16.80
CA ASN A 178 -1.31 -22.21 -16.85
C ASN A 178 -1.95 -23.16 -15.82
N ASN A 179 -2.96 -22.71 -15.07
CA ASN A 179 -3.67 -23.53 -14.09
C ASN A 179 -5.08 -22.95 -13.88
N GLU A 180 -6.06 -23.51 -14.60
CA GLU A 180 -7.44 -23.00 -14.61
C GLU A 180 -8.22 -23.25 -13.32
N ASP A 181 -7.70 -24.15 -12.46
CA ASP A 181 -8.24 -24.46 -11.13
C ASP A 181 -7.68 -23.54 -10.05
N ARG A 182 -6.79 -22.61 -10.43
CA ARG A 182 -6.18 -21.65 -9.52
C ARG A 182 -6.45 -20.23 -9.97
N PHE A 183 -6.73 -19.41 -8.98
CA PHE A 183 -6.97 -17.99 -9.15
C PHE A 183 -5.77 -17.17 -8.67
N GLN A 184 -5.67 -15.98 -9.23
CA GLN A 184 -4.76 -14.94 -8.80
C GLN A 184 -5.51 -13.62 -8.58
N VAL A 185 -5.04 -12.88 -7.59
CA VAL A 185 -5.53 -11.57 -7.22
C VAL A 185 -4.38 -10.58 -7.35
N LEU A 186 -4.65 -9.43 -7.96
CA LEU A 186 -3.78 -8.28 -7.94
C LEU A 186 -4.43 -7.21 -7.05
N VAL A 187 -3.78 -6.90 -5.93
CA VAL A 187 -4.23 -5.88 -4.97
C VAL A 187 -3.26 -4.71 -5.02
N GLU A 188 -3.80 -3.50 -5.11
CA GLU A 188 -3.07 -2.27 -4.88
C GLU A 188 -3.20 -1.90 -3.41
N VAL A 189 -2.09 -1.60 -2.74
CA VAL A 189 -2.03 -1.35 -1.30
C VAL A 189 -1.26 -0.06 -1.02
N ASP A 190 -1.38 0.48 0.18
CA ASP A 190 -0.51 1.54 0.67
C ASP A 190 0.94 1.05 0.92
N VAL A 191 1.82 2.01 1.18
CA VAL A 191 3.25 1.76 1.36
C VAL A 191 3.52 1.00 2.67
N SER A 192 2.77 1.30 3.73
CA SER A 192 2.87 0.65 5.05
C SER A 192 2.55 -0.84 4.99
N THR A 193 1.40 -1.18 4.39
CA THR A 193 0.94 -2.57 4.16
C THR A 193 1.94 -3.31 3.28
N TYR A 194 2.43 -2.66 2.23
CA TYR A 194 3.43 -3.26 1.35
C TYR A 194 4.75 -3.57 2.07
N LYS A 195 5.22 -2.68 2.95
CA LYS A 195 6.41 -2.92 3.78
C LYS A 195 6.22 -4.15 4.66
N ARG A 196 5.08 -4.25 5.36
CA ARG A 196 4.77 -5.41 6.22
C ARG A 196 4.76 -6.71 5.42
N ALA A 197 4.13 -6.70 4.24
CA ALA A 197 4.11 -7.86 3.35
C ALA A 197 5.52 -8.31 2.95
N LEU A 198 6.42 -7.38 2.61
CA LEU A 198 7.81 -7.70 2.26
C LEU A 198 8.62 -8.21 3.44
N SER A 199 8.47 -7.60 4.62
CA SER A 199 9.17 -8.02 5.84
C SER A 199 8.84 -9.46 6.22
N LEU A 200 7.57 -9.87 6.09
CA LEU A 200 7.15 -11.24 6.35
C LEU A 200 7.58 -12.21 5.24
N GLY A 201 7.59 -11.77 3.98
CA GLY A 201 8.05 -12.59 2.86
C GLY A 201 9.52 -13.02 2.98
N HIS A 202 10.37 -12.16 3.55
CA HIS A 202 11.77 -12.49 3.85
C HIS A 202 11.95 -13.50 4.99
N CYS A 203 10.94 -13.70 5.85
CA CYS A 203 11.01 -14.66 6.97
C CYS A 203 10.58 -16.08 6.56
N LEU A 204 10.09 -16.28 5.34
CA LEU A 204 9.52 -17.55 4.85
C LEU A 204 10.35 -18.22 3.75
N SER A 205 11.52 -17.67 3.42
CA SER A 205 12.52 -18.24 2.51
C SER A 205 13.70 -18.81 3.27
#